data_AF-P83746-F1
#
_entry.id   AF-P83746-F1
#
_cell.length_a   1.000
_cell.length_b   1.000
_cell.length_c   1.000
_cell.angle_alpha   90.00
_cell.angle_beta   90.00
_cell.angle_gamma   90.00
#
_symmetry.space_group_name_H-M   'P 1'
#
loop_
_entity.id
_entity.type
_entity.pdbx_description
1 polymer ?
#
loop_
_entity_poly.entity_id
_entity_poly.type
_entity_poly.pdbx_seq_one_letter_code
_entity_poly.pdbx_strand_id
1 'polypeptide(L)' 'DDCLGMFSSCDPKNDKCCPNRVCRSRDQWCKYKLW' A
#
# COMPACT_ATOMS: atom_id res chain seq x y z
N ASP A 1 10.16 -6.01 -9.92
CA ASP A 1 9.70 -5.02 -8.93
C ASP A 1 8.60 -5.67 -8.11
N ASP A 2 8.95 -6.24 -6.96
CA ASP A 2 8.03 -6.99 -6.09
C ASP A 2 7.24 -6.01 -5.22
N CYS A 3 6.28 -5.32 -5.84
CA CYS A 3 5.40 -4.37 -5.17
C CYS A 3 3.96 -4.88 -5.10
N LEU A 4 3.27 -4.51 -4.04
CA LEU A 4 1.91 -4.92 -3.74
C LEU A 4 0.90 -4.16 -4.61
N GLY A 5 -0.05 -4.93 -5.16
CA GLY A 5 -1.16 -4.48 -5.99
C GLY A 5 -2.16 -3.58 -5.25
N MET A 6 -3.13 -3.03 -5.97
CA MET A 6 -4.24 -2.30 -5.34
C MET A 6 -5.08 -3.31 -4.55
N PHE A 7 -5.52 -2.95 -3.36
CA PHE A 7 -6.25 -3.86 -2.46
C PHE A 7 -5.45 -5.05 -1.93
N SER A 8 -4.16 -5.15 -2.24
CA SER A 8 -3.29 -6.13 -1.57
C SER A 8 -3.08 -5.74 -0.12
N SER A 9 -3.16 -6.72 0.78
CA SER A 9 -2.84 -6.50 2.19
C SER A 9 -1.38 -6.06 2.32
N CYS A 10 -1.15 -5.06 3.16
CA CYS A 10 0.16 -4.43 3.34
C CYS A 10 0.42 -4.18 4.82
N ASP A 11 1.70 -4.08 5.17
CA ASP A 11 2.13 -3.71 6.51
C ASP A 11 2.45 -2.21 6.55
N PRO A 12 1.79 -1.39 7.38
CA PRO A 12 2.09 0.03 7.50
C PRO A 12 3.51 0.31 8.04
N LYS A 13 4.16 -0.67 8.68
CA LYS A 13 5.57 -0.58 9.11
C LYS A 13 6.55 -1.00 8.00
N ASN A 14 6.06 -1.66 6.96
CA ASN A 14 6.84 -2.15 5.82
C ASN A 14 6.03 -1.98 4.53
N ASP A 15 5.86 -0.73 4.12
CA ASP A 15 5.11 -0.37 2.91
C ASP A 15 5.84 -0.92 1.68
N LYS A 16 5.27 -2.00 1.12
CA LYS A 16 5.71 -2.59 -0.15
C LYS A 16 4.74 -2.25 -1.28
N CYS A 17 3.91 -1.21 -1.14
CA CYS A 17 2.93 -0.88 -2.18
C CYS A 17 3.62 -0.34 -3.44
N CYS A 18 3.04 -0.63 -4.60
CA CYS A 18 3.56 -0.08 -5.86
C CYS A 18 3.57 1.46 -5.87
N PRO A 19 4.41 2.10 -6.70
CA PRO A 19 4.42 3.55 -6.85
C PRO A 19 3.00 4.10 -7.10
N ASN A 20 2.69 5.26 -6.50
CA ASN A 20 1.35 5.87 -6.45
C ASN A 20 0.34 5.19 -5.51
N ARG A 21 0.79 4.25 -4.67
CA ARG A 21 -0.02 3.64 -3.62
C ARG A 21 0.60 3.84 -2.25
N VAL A 22 -0.22 3.68 -1.23
CA VAL A 22 0.17 3.81 0.17
C VAL A 22 -0.57 2.77 0.99
N CYS A 23 0.15 2.16 1.92
CA CYS A 23 -0.37 1.34 2.97
C CYS A 23 -0.83 2.24 4.13
N ARG A 24 -2.13 2.50 4.24
CA ARG A 24 -2.64 3.21 5.42
C ARG A 24 -2.81 2.23 6.57
N SER A 25 -2.27 2.58 7.74
CA SER A 25 -2.37 1.77 8.96
C SER A 25 -3.80 1.44 9.39
N ARG A 26 -4.76 2.30 9.04
CA ARG A 26 -6.19 2.09 9.33
C ARG A 26 -6.78 0.92 8.55
N ASP A 27 -6.33 0.74 7.31
CA ASP A 27 -6.97 -0.17 6.37
C ASP A 27 -6.09 -1.41 6.09
N GLN A 28 -4.77 -1.30 6.27
CA GLN A 28 -3.80 -2.39 6.05
C GLN A 28 -3.87 -3.01 4.64
N TRP A 29 -4.23 -2.20 3.65
CA TRP A 29 -4.13 -2.54 2.23
C TRP A 29 -3.62 -1.36 1.39
N CYS A 30 -3.00 -1.69 0.26
CA CYS A 30 -2.42 -0.73 -0.67
C CYS A 30 -3.51 -0.01 -1.45
N LYS A 31 -3.67 1.28 -1.19
CA LYS A 31 -4.63 2.14 -1.91
C LYS A 31 -3.94 3.29 -2.59
N TYR A 32 -4.64 3.96 -3.50
CA TYR A 32 -4.07 5.15 -4.14
C TYR A 32 -3.68 6.21 -3.12
N LYS A 33 -2.51 6.80 -3.34
CA LYS A 33 -2.07 7.99 -2.62
C LYS A 33 -2.88 9.18 -3.15
N LEU A 34 -4.05 9.41 -2.56
CA LEU A 34 -4.80 10.66 -2.74
C LEU A 34 -4.01 11.76 -2.04
N TRP A 35 -3.68 12.82 -2.79
CA TRP A 35 -2.83 13.96 -2.41
C TRP A 35 -3.07 14.46 -0.98
#